data_AF-A0A258UWK6-F1
#
_entry.id   AF-A0A258UWK6-F1
#
_cell.length_a   1.000
_cell.length_b   1.000
_cell.length_c   1.000
_cell.angle_alpha   90.00
_cell.angle_beta   90.00
_cell.angle_gamma   90.00
#
_symmetry.space_group_name_H-M   'P 1'
#
loop_
_entity.id
_entity.type
_entity.pdbx_description
1 polymer ?
#
loop_
_entity_poly.entity_id
_entity_poly.type
_entity_poly.pdbx_seq_one_letter_code
_entity_poly.pdbx_strand_id
1 'polypeptide(L)'
;DNGNVFAVIFWSLKFRYFAWVHAPKMAIKPDIKLYLLYHDPITNQRLTHSTALNKGRIGRVNVFAEAGYAKKNLVILAHELLHTVKATDKYDTTTGLPQYPDGFAEPNKSPLYPQQFAELMGARLPIREDVAEIPKQLGLTLIGNKTAREIGWIR
;
A
#
# COMPACT_ATOMS: atom_id res chain seq x y z
N ASP A 1 16.57 -1.10 -22.05
CA ASP A 1 15.98 -0.88 -20.70
C ASP A 1 16.51 -1.75 -19.57
N ASN A 2 17.79 -2.19 -19.60
CA ASN A 2 18.39 -3.00 -18.53
C ASN A 2 18.90 -2.18 -17.33
N GLY A 3 18.98 -0.85 -17.43
CA GLY A 3 19.50 0.02 -16.37
C GLY A 3 18.59 0.14 -15.14
N ASN A 4 17.28 -0.08 -15.30
CA ASN A 4 16.30 0.10 -14.23
C ASN A 4 16.28 -1.08 -13.24
N VAL A 5 16.41 -2.32 -13.72
CA VAL A 5 16.39 -3.52 -12.86
C VAL A 5 17.61 -3.59 -11.95
N PHE A 6 18.81 -3.32 -12.48
CA PHE A 6 20.02 -3.27 -11.65
C PHE A 6 19.98 -2.11 -10.64
N ALA A 7 19.40 -0.95 -11.02
CA ALA A 7 19.19 0.16 -10.10
C ALA A 7 18.21 -0.20 -8.96
N VAL A 8 17.10 -0.86 -9.26
CA VAL A 8 16.13 -1.35 -8.25
C VAL A 8 16.75 -2.40 -7.33
N ILE A 9 17.51 -3.36 -7.88
CA ILE A 9 18.23 -4.36 -7.08
C ILE A 9 19.24 -3.68 -6.16
N PHE A 10 20.07 -2.77 -6.69
CA PHE A 10 21.08 -2.06 -5.91
C PHE A 10 20.47 -1.18 -4.82
N TRP A 11 19.38 -0.46 -5.13
CA TRP A 11 18.60 0.28 -4.14
C TRP A 11 18.04 -0.65 -3.06
N SER A 12 17.52 -1.82 -3.43
CA SER A 12 17.00 -2.81 -2.49
C SER A 12 18.07 -3.37 -1.53
N LEU A 13 19.32 -3.50 -2.00
CA LEU A 13 20.45 -3.92 -1.18
C LEU A 13 20.89 -2.79 -0.23
N LYS A 14 21.01 -1.55 -0.74
CA LYS A 14 21.32 -0.38 0.08
C LYS A 14 20.32 -0.17 1.20
N PHE A 15 19.02 -0.32 0.91
CA PHE A 15 17.97 -0.15 1.90
C PHE A 15 18.00 -1.27 2.96
N ARG A 16 18.26 -2.52 2.56
CA ARG A 16 18.49 -3.63 3.50
C ARG A 16 19.70 -3.40 4.40
N TYR A 17 20.81 -2.92 3.84
CA TYR A 17 22.00 -2.56 4.61
C TYR A 17 21.70 -1.42 5.60
N PHE A 18 21.06 -0.34 5.15
CA PHE A 18 20.63 0.76 6.02
C PHE A 18 19.77 0.26 7.19
N ALA A 19 18.78 -0.59 6.89
CA ALA A 19 17.87 -1.15 7.88
C ALA A 19 18.56 -2.11 8.87
N TRP A 20 19.66 -2.75 8.47
CA TRP A 20 20.48 -3.59 9.35
C TRP A 20 21.32 -2.74 10.31
N VAL A 21 21.99 -1.70 9.80
CA VAL A 21 22.85 -0.79 10.59
C VAL A 21 22.05 0.06 11.57
N HIS A 22 20.88 0.56 11.16
CA HIS A 22 20.07 1.49 11.94
C HIS A 22 18.90 0.81 12.66
N ALA A 23 18.92 -0.54 12.77
CA ALA A 23 17.91 -1.25 13.56
C ALA A 23 18.11 -0.92 15.05
N PRO A 24 17.13 -0.29 15.72
CA PRO A 24 17.21 -0.10 17.16
C PRO A 24 17.26 -1.46 17.86
N LYS A 25 17.96 -1.53 19.01
CA LYS A 25 17.89 -2.71 19.87
C LYS A 25 16.45 -2.84 20.35
N MET A 26 15.78 -3.91 19.95
CA MET A 26 14.42 -4.22 20.38
C MET A 26 14.43 -5.55 21.13
N ALA A 27 13.61 -5.63 22.19
CA ALA A 27 13.44 -6.86 22.96
C ALA A 27 12.89 -8.01 22.10
N ILE A 28 12.07 -7.69 21.10
CA ILE A 28 11.51 -8.62 20.12
C ILE A 28 12.05 -8.26 18.74
N LYS A 29 12.58 -9.26 18.04
CA LYS A 29 13.01 -9.10 16.65
C LYS A 29 11.76 -9.07 15.76
N PRO A 30 11.45 -7.96 15.06
CA PRO A 30 10.24 -7.86 14.27
C PRO A 30 10.37 -8.68 12.99
N ASP A 31 9.29 -9.36 12.62
CA ASP A 31 9.16 -10.06 11.34
C ASP A 31 9.03 -9.09 10.15
N ILE A 32 8.41 -7.93 10.37
CA ILE A 32 8.18 -6.89 9.35
C ILE A 32 8.65 -5.54 9.91
N LYS A 33 9.38 -4.77 9.10
CA LYS A 33 9.82 -3.40 9.44
C LYS A 33 9.33 -2.41 8.39
N LEU A 34 8.64 -1.37 8.81
CA LEU A 34 8.20 -0.28 7.93
C LEU A 34 8.89 1.01 8.35
N TYR A 35 9.55 1.66 7.40
CA TYR A 35 10.20 2.96 7.57
C TYR A 35 9.31 4.04 6.96
N LEU A 36 8.79 4.93 7.79
CA LEU A 36 7.87 5.97 7.37
C LEU A 36 8.66 7.25 7.07
N LEU A 37 8.57 7.74 5.85
CA LEU A 37 9.10 9.04 5.46
C LEU A 37 7.93 10.03 5.37
N TYR A 38 7.92 10.99 6.30
CA TYR A 38 6.90 12.01 6.39
C TYR A 38 7.25 13.21 5.51
N HIS A 39 6.33 13.59 4.62
CA HIS A 39 6.43 14.73 3.73
C HIS A 39 5.43 15.80 4.11
N ASP A 40 5.82 17.06 4.03
CA ASP A 40 4.90 18.17 4.21
C ASP A 40 3.93 18.25 3.01
N PRO A 41 2.60 18.14 3.21
CA PRO A 41 1.62 18.17 2.13
C PRO A 41 1.56 19.53 1.40
N ILE A 42 2.02 20.62 2.00
CA ILE A 42 2.08 21.95 1.37
C ILE A 42 3.15 21.96 0.28
N THR A 43 4.31 21.37 0.55
CA THR A 43 5.45 21.32 -0.38
C THR A 43 5.39 20.12 -1.33
N ASN A 44 4.70 19.04 -0.95
CA ASN A 44 4.53 17.83 -1.74
C ASN A 44 3.04 17.48 -1.84
N GLN A 45 2.36 17.84 -2.93
CA GLN A 45 0.92 17.54 -3.07
C GLN A 45 0.62 16.09 -3.47
N ARG A 46 1.64 15.34 -3.89
CA ARG A 46 1.54 13.92 -4.27
C ARG A 46 2.75 13.17 -3.73
N LEU A 47 2.50 12.05 -3.05
CA LEU A 47 3.58 11.18 -2.60
C LEU A 47 4.08 10.34 -3.77
N THR A 48 5.40 10.23 -3.89
CA THR A 48 6.02 9.23 -4.76
C THR A 48 5.64 7.82 -4.29
N HIS A 49 5.58 6.85 -5.20
CA HIS A 49 5.19 5.48 -4.86
C HIS A 49 6.06 4.96 -3.70
N SER A 50 5.40 4.42 -2.68
CA SER A 50 6.05 3.67 -1.60
C SER A 50 6.66 2.38 -2.16
N THR A 51 7.60 1.78 -1.46
CA THR A 51 8.29 0.58 -1.95
C THR A 51 8.46 -0.42 -0.81
N ALA A 52 7.71 -1.51 -0.87
CA ALA A 52 7.86 -2.67 0.00
C ALA A 52 8.65 -3.79 -0.70
N LEU A 53 9.62 -4.39 -0.01
CA LEU A 53 10.42 -5.50 -0.52
C LEU A 53 9.98 -6.83 0.14
N ASN A 54 9.23 -7.65 -0.60
CA ASN A 54 8.64 -8.90 -0.09
C ASN A 54 9.67 -9.87 0.50
N LYS A 55 10.83 -10.07 -0.16
CA LYS A 55 11.86 -11.01 0.31
C LYS A 55 12.66 -10.52 1.52
N GLY A 56 12.52 -9.25 1.91
CA GLY A 56 13.17 -8.68 3.09
C GLY A 56 12.21 -8.36 4.24
N ARG A 57 10.89 -8.37 3.99
CA ARG A 57 9.85 -7.85 4.91
C ARG A 57 10.19 -6.46 5.46
N ILE A 58 10.80 -5.63 4.61
CA ILE A 58 11.16 -4.25 4.92
C ILE A 58 10.53 -3.36 3.85
N GLY A 59 9.82 -2.32 4.25
CA GLY A 59 9.20 -1.35 3.35
C GLY A 59 9.53 0.09 3.71
N ARG A 60 9.63 0.95 2.69
CA ARG A 60 9.66 2.41 2.85
C ARG A 60 8.29 2.95 2.43
N VAL A 61 7.62 3.63 3.34
CA VAL A 61 6.29 4.19 3.13
C VAL A 61 6.38 5.70 3.16
N ASN A 62 6.02 6.34 2.06
CA ASN A 62 5.85 7.78 2.03
C ASN A 62 4.48 8.12 2.62
N VAL A 63 4.43 9.07 3.55
CA VAL A 63 3.22 9.52 4.26
C VAL A 63 3.22 11.03 4.43
N PHE A 64 2.07 11.64 4.70
CA PHE A 64 1.99 13.09 4.94
C PHE A 64 2.17 13.47 6.41
N ALA A 65 2.88 14.57 6.66
CA ALA A 65 3.25 15.14 7.96
C ALA A 65 2.20 16.10 8.54
N GLU A 66 0.91 15.80 8.36
CA GLU A 66 -0.18 16.64 8.85
C GLU A 66 -1.24 15.78 9.56
N ALA A 67 -1.79 16.28 10.66
CA ALA A 67 -2.76 15.56 11.50
C ALA A 67 -4.00 15.10 10.70
N GLY A 68 -4.48 15.90 9.75
CA GLY A 68 -5.61 15.56 8.88
C GLY A 68 -5.39 14.32 8.02
N TYR A 69 -4.12 13.94 7.77
CA TYR A 69 -3.76 12.77 6.99
C TYR A 69 -3.50 11.52 7.81
N ALA A 70 -3.48 11.59 9.15
CA ALA A 70 -3.14 10.45 10.01
C ALA A 70 -3.98 9.19 9.68
N LYS A 71 -5.29 9.34 9.47
CA LYS A 71 -6.19 8.23 9.12
C LYS A 71 -5.96 7.68 7.72
N LYS A 72 -5.63 8.54 6.74
CA LYS A 72 -5.29 8.13 5.36
C LYS A 72 -3.92 7.44 5.30
N ASN A 73 -2.96 7.94 6.07
CA ASN A 73 -1.64 7.33 6.21
C ASN A 73 -1.72 5.89 6.70
N LEU A 74 -2.69 5.57 7.58
CA LEU A 74 -2.93 4.19 8.01
C LEU A 74 -3.41 3.27 6.87
N VAL A 75 -4.19 3.79 5.92
CA VAL A 75 -4.60 3.03 4.71
C VAL A 75 -3.38 2.68 3.88
N ILE A 76 -2.53 3.68 3.60
CA ILE A 76 -1.29 3.50 2.84
C ILE A 76 -0.36 2.53 3.56
N LEU A 77 -0.18 2.70 4.87
CA LEU A 77 0.68 1.83 5.67
C LEU A 77 0.21 0.37 5.66
N ALA A 78 -1.10 0.14 5.77
CA ALA A 78 -1.66 -1.21 5.74
C ALA A 78 -1.50 -1.86 4.35
N HIS A 79 -1.69 -1.08 3.28
CA HIS A 79 -1.44 -1.52 1.90
C HIS A 79 0.02 -1.99 1.71
N GLU A 80 0.98 -1.15 2.10
CA GLU A 80 2.41 -1.49 2.01
C GLU A 80 2.81 -2.66 2.91
N LEU A 81 2.17 -2.79 4.08
CA LEU A 81 2.36 -3.95 4.94
C LEU A 81 1.94 -5.23 4.23
N LEU A 82 0.79 -5.24 3.55
CA LEU A 82 0.30 -6.43 2.86
C LEU A 82 1.20 -6.87 1.71
N HIS A 83 1.87 -5.94 1.03
CA HIS A 83 2.92 -6.32 0.09
C HIS A 83 3.99 -7.20 0.74
N THR A 84 4.44 -6.87 1.96
CA THR A 84 5.47 -7.67 2.66
C THR A 84 5.07 -9.14 2.90
N VAL A 85 3.77 -9.44 2.83
CA VAL A 85 3.19 -10.79 2.93
C VAL A 85 2.56 -11.27 1.62
N LYS A 86 3.11 -10.82 0.48
CA LYS A 86 2.85 -11.27 -0.90
C LYS A 86 1.59 -10.73 -1.58
N ALA A 87 0.86 -9.80 -0.96
CA ALA A 87 -0.26 -9.18 -1.66
C ALA A 87 0.23 -8.42 -2.90
N THR A 88 -0.53 -8.51 -3.99
CA THR A 88 -0.29 -7.74 -5.23
C THR A 88 -1.27 -6.57 -5.36
N ASP A 89 -0.99 -5.59 -6.21
CA ASP A 89 -1.93 -4.49 -6.47
C ASP A 89 -3.17 -4.96 -7.25
N LYS A 90 -4.34 -4.40 -6.92
CA LYS A 90 -5.64 -4.66 -7.57
C LYS A 90 -6.15 -3.41 -8.28
N TYR A 91 -5.24 -2.56 -8.71
CA TYR A 91 -5.54 -1.35 -9.44
C TYR A 91 -4.61 -1.23 -10.65
N ASP A 92 -5.06 -0.49 -11.64
CA ASP A 92 -4.26 -0.22 -12.83
C ASP A 92 -3.20 0.84 -12.50
N THR A 93 -1.91 0.53 -12.70
CA THR A 93 -0.82 1.43 -12.32
C THR A 93 -0.74 2.70 -13.17
N THR A 94 -1.39 2.72 -14.34
CA THR A 94 -1.40 3.86 -15.26
C THR A 94 -2.47 4.86 -14.86
N THR A 95 -3.68 4.38 -14.58
CA THR A 95 -4.85 5.20 -14.24
C THR A 95 -5.03 5.41 -12.74
N GLY A 96 -4.49 4.50 -11.93
CA GLY A 96 -4.72 4.44 -10.48
C GLY A 96 -6.11 3.95 -10.09
N LEU A 97 -6.94 3.50 -11.04
CA LEU A 97 -8.29 3.02 -10.77
C LEU A 97 -8.29 1.56 -10.32
N PRO A 98 -9.12 1.18 -9.33
CA PRO A 98 -9.28 -0.22 -8.96
C PRO A 98 -9.79 -1.07 -10.13
N GLN A 99 -9.23 -2.27 -10.31
CA GLN A 99 -9.58 -3.17 -11.40
C GLN A 99 -10.74 -4.07 -10.99
N TYR A 100 -11.87 -4.00 -11.67
CA TYR A 100 -13.00 -4.89 -11.42
C TYR A 100 -12.68 -6.35 -11.85
N PRO A 101 -13.12 -7.38 -11.11
CA PRO A 101 -13.80 -7.31 -9.81
C PRO A 101 -12.85 -7.23 -8.61
N ASP A 102 -11.59 -7.64 -8.78
CA ASP A 102 -10.68 -7.91 -7.65
C ASP A 102 -10.29 -6.67 -6.83
N GLY A 103 -10.35 -5.47 -7.42
CA GLY A 103 -10.10 -4.17 -6.78
C GLY A 103 -11.32 -3.53 -6.15
N PHE A 104 -12.48 -4.16 -6.24
CA PHE A 104 -13.72 -3.69 -5.62
C PHE A 104 -13.96 -4.50 -4.34
N ALA A 105 -14.28 -3.81 -3.24
CA ALA A 105 -14.61 -4.48 -1.99
C ALA A 105 -15.97 -5.19 -2.05
N GLU A 106 -16.89 -4.61 -2.81
CA GLU A 106 -18.28 -5.07 -2.96
C GLU A 106 -18.59 -5.25 -4.47
N PRO A 107 -17.93 -6.18 -5.18
CA PRO A 107 -18.06 -6.32 -6.63
C PRO A 107 -19.47 -6.76 -7.10
N ASN A 108 -20.29 -7.24 -6.17
CA ASN A 108 -21.67 -7.70 -6.41
C ASN A 108 -22.73 -6.67 -5.98
N LYS A 109 -22.31 -5.47 -5.56
CA LYS A 109 -23.24 -4.42 -5.11
C LYS A 109 -24.11 -3.91 -6.27
N SER A 110 -25.38 -3.62 -5.99
CA SER A 110 -26.30 -2.93 -6.92
C SER A 110 -27.00 -1.75 -6.23
N PRO A 111 -26.85 -0.50 -6.72
CA PRO A 111 -25.95 -0.10 -7.81
C PRO A 111 -24.47 -0.27 -7.43
N LEU A 112 -23.61 -0.57 -8.41
CA LEU A 112 -22.18 -0.85 -8.19
C LEU A 112 -21.45 0.35 -7.54
N TYR A 113 -21.86 1.56 -7.91
CA TYR A 113 -21.28 2.82 -7.47
C TYR A 113 -22.28 3.66 -6.65
N PRO A 114 -21.80 4.48 -5.70
CA PRO A 114 -20.44 4.44 -5.15
C PRO A 114 -20.25 3.17 -4.31
N GLN A 115 -19.05 2.61 -4.22
CA GLN A 115 -18.76 1.57 -3.23
C GLN A 115 -18.83 2.16 -1.81
N GLN A 116 -19.20 1.37 -0.81
CA GLN A 116 -19.12 1.80 0.61
C GLN A 116 -17.72 1.57 1.18
N PHE A 117 -17.05 0.51 0.70
CA PHE A 117 -15.69 0.14 1.10
C PHE A 117 -14.75 0.09 -0.10
N ALA A 118 -13.47 0.38 0.13
CA ALA A 118 -12.42 0.12 -0.84
C ALA A 118 -11.81 -1.26 -0.59
N GLU A 119 -11.40 -1.96 -1.64
CA GLU A 119 -10.47 -3.06 -1.42
C GLU A 119 -9.11 -2.46 -1.05
N LEU A 120 -8.48 -2.92 0.04
CA LEU A 120 -7.24 -2.33 0.56
C LEU A 120 -6.08 -2.34 -0.46
N MET A 121 -5.87 -3.44 -1.16
CA MET A 121 -4.97 -3.60 -2.32
C MET A 121 -5.51 -2.98 -3.62
N GLY A 122 -6.79 -2.62 -3.68
CA GLY A 122 -7.37 -1.72 -4.69
C GLY A 122 -6.98 -0.25 -4.48
N ALA A 123 -6.44 0.10 -3.30
CA ALA A 123 -5.89 1.40 -2.89
C ALA A 123 -6.87 2.60 -2.83
N ARG A 124 -7.96 2.58 -3.63
CA ARG A 124 -8.94 3.67 -3.73
C ARG A 124 -10.37 3.14 -3.63
N LEU A 125 -11.26 3.99 -3.12
CA LEU A 125 -12.70 3.80 -3.05
C LEU A 125 -13.34 4.22 -4.38
N PRO A 126 -13.93 3.29 -5.16
CA PRO A 126 -14.64 3.64 -6.39
C PRO A 126 -15.91 4.46 -6.10
N ILE A 127 -15.97 5.69 -6.62
CA ILE A 127 -17.13 6.60 -6.47
C ILE A 127 -18.03 6.53 -7.71
N ARG A 128 -17.43 6.41 -8.90
CA ARG A 128 -18.03 6.15 -10.21
C ARG A 128 -16.97 5.55 -11.14
N GLU A 129 -17.32 5.26 -12.38
CA GLU A 129 -16.47 4.51 -13.34
C GLU A 129 -15.05 5.09 -13.52
N ASP A 130 -14.91 6.41 -13.52
CA ASP A 130 -13.66 7.13 -13.78
C ASP A 130 -13.10 7.85 -12.54
N VAL A 131 -13.76 7.74 -11.38
CA VAL A 131 -13.38 8.46 -10.16
C VAL A 131 -13.27 7.51 -8.98
N ALA A 132 -12.08 7.48 -8.39
CA ALA A 132 -11.82 6.81 -7.14
C ALA A 132 -10.96 7.69 -6.21
N GLU A 133 -11.21 7.61 -4.91
CA GLU A 133 -10.52 8.44 -3.91
C GLU A 133 -9.81 7.58 -2.87
N ILE A 134 -8.75 8.09 -2.23
CA ILE A 134 -8.14 7.39 -1.09
C ILE A 134 -9.18 7.32 0.04
N PRO A 135 -9.42 6.12 0.63
CA PRO A 135 -10.35 5.97 1.74
C PRO A 135 -10.03 6.93 2.88
N LYS A 136 -11.06 7.54 3.47
CA LYS A 136 -10.87 8.54 4.55
C LYS A 136 -10.20 7.93 5.80
N GLN A 137 -10.30 6.62 5.98
CA GLN A 137 -9.72 5.88 7.09
C GLN A 137 -9.65 4.38 6.79
N LEU A 138 -8.79 3.66 7.52
CA LEU A 138 -8.60 2.22 7.35
C LEU A 138 -9.89 1.39 7.54
N GLY A 139 -10.79 1.81 8.43
CA GLY A 139 -12.09 1.15 8.63
C GLY A 139 -13.06 1.23 7.45
N LEU A 140 -12.72 1.96 6.39
CA LEU A 140 -13.46 2.00 5.12
C LEU A 140 -12.80 1.12 4.05
N THR A 141 -12.03 0.12 4.48
CA THR A 141 -11.38 -0.85 3.60
C THR A 141 -11.74 -2.28 3.98
N LEU A 142 -11.79 -3.16 2.98
CA LEU A 142 -11.96 -4.61 3.16
C LEU A 142 -10.85 -5.36 2.42
N ILE A 143 -10.61 -6.59 2.84
CA ILE A 143 -9.74 -7.54 2.14
C ILE A 143 -10.61 -8.39 1.22
N GLY A 144 -10.41 -8.26 -0.09
CA GLY A 144 -11.09 -9.06 -1.09
C GLY A 144 -10.58 -10.50 -1.12
N ASN A 145 -11.36 -11.40 -1.72
CA ASN A 145 -11.03 -12.83 -1.77
C ASN A 145 -9.65 -13.13 -2.37
N LYS A 146 -9.26 -12.42 -3.43
CA LYS A 146 -7.93 -12.61 -4.06
C LYS A 146 -6.80 -12.20 -3.12
N THR A 147 -6.91 -11.02 -2.50
CA THR A 147 -5.95 -10.56 -1.49
C THR A 147 -5.88 -11.54 -0.31
N ALA A 148 -7.03 -11.99 0.20
CA ALA A 148 -7.08 -12.96 1.30
C ALA A 148 -6.36 -14.27 0.99
N ARG A 149 -6.45 -14.78 -0.26
CA ARG A 149 -5.68 -15.95 -0.71
C ARG A 149 -4.18 -15.68 -0.75
N GLU A 150 -3.77 -14.53 -1.29
CA GLU A 150 -2.35 -14.17 -1.41
C GLU A 150 -1.64 -14.06 -0.06
N ILE A 151 -2.32 -13.50 0.93
CA ILE A 151 -1.79 -13.34 2.30
C ILE A 151 -2.04 -14.57 3.19
N GLY A 152 -2.64 -15.64 2.63
CA GLY A 152 -2.83 -16.92 3.30
C GLY A 152 -3.94 -16.96 4.35
N TRP A 153 -4.89 -16.02 4.33
CA TRP A 153 -6.06 -16.03 5.23
C TRP A 153 -7.10 -17.09 4.84
N ILE A 154 -7.25 -17.33 3.54
CA ILE A 154 -8.13 -18.36 2.99
C ILE A 154 -7.36 -19.23 2.00
N ARG A 155 -7.69 -20.52 1.93
CA ARG A 155 -7.06 -21.51 1.03
C ARG A 155 -7.85 -21.68 -0.26
#